data_AF-A0A953NQF2-F1
#
_entry.id   AF-A0A953NQF2-F1
#
_cell.length_a   1.000
_cell.length_b   1.000
_cell.length_c   1.000
_cell.angle_alpha   90.00
_cell.angle_beta   90.00
_cell.angle_gamma   90.00
#
_symmetry.space_group_name_H-M   'P 1'
#
loop_
_entity.id
_entity.type
_entity.pdbx_description
1 polymer ?
#
loop_
_entity_poly.entity_id
_entity_poly.type
_entity_poly.pdbx_seq_one_letter_code
_entity_poly.pdbx_strand_id
1 'polypeptide(L)'
;NLKPFIDEELALALSKPILYRVSGTGMVANGIDARNLSKVCNVWLKARDAGNVLTKPQERIAIAADILLRGFAETGIDALVDEATGYQYERARDALAKILEAFIAKELRAWVRTFPSEFYQELFRLRNIPYKEDVKRPQYIGHLTNDLVYARLAPGVLDELRRQTPRDEKGRLRTHLHRRLTEDLGHPKLLQHLSAVTALMKVSDTWRQFKSMVDRALPRYKRLPLFDGLEPEETKA
;
A
#
# COMPACT_ATOMS: atom_id res chain seq x y z
N ASN A 1 19.58 0.21 -42.87
CA ASN A 1 19.37 1.67 -42.95
C ASN A 1 19.51 2.40 -41.61
N LEU A 2 19.27 1.76 -40.45
CA LEU A 2 19.34 2.44 -39.14
C LEU A 2 20.73 2.55 -38.49
N LYS A 3 21.68 1.69 -38.88
CA LYS A 3 23.04 1.65 -38.29
C LYS A 3 23.70 3.02 -38.09
N PRO A 4 23.60 4.00 -39.03
CA PRO A 4 24.24 5.31 -38.88
C PRO A 4 23.70 6.15 -37.70
N PHE A 5 22.52 5.83 -37.17
CA PHE A 5 21.89 6.59 -36.09
C PHE A 5 22.03 5.93 -34.72
N ILE A 6 22.67 4.76 -34.67
CA ILE A 6 22.92 4.01 -33.42
C ILE A 6 24.31 4.45 -32.93
N ASP A 7 24.35 5.08 -31.76
CA ASP A 7 25.62 5.41 -31.10
C ASP A 7 26.30 4.17 -30.50
N GLU A 8 27.58 4.32 -30.17
CA GLU A 8 28.43 3.21 -29.70
C GLU A 8 27.93 2.60 -28.39
N GLU A 9 27.35 3.43 -27.52
CA GLU A 9 26.79 3.01 -26.24
C GLU A 9 25.54 2.14 -26.42
N LEU A 10 24.61 2.58 -27.27
CA LEU A 10 23.42 1.81 -27.61
C LEU A 10 23.79 0.54 -28.38
N ALA A 11 24.77 0.60 -29.27
CA ALA A 11 25.27 -0.58 -29.99
C ALA A 11 25.80 -1.64 -29.01
N LEU A 12 26.56 -1.22 -27.99
CA LEU A 12 27.05 -2.11 -26.94
C LEU A 12 25.88 -2.70 -26.12
N ALA A 13 24.89 -1.90 -25.77
CA ALA A 13 23.71 -2.36 -25.04
C ALA A 13 22.88 -3.38 -25.85
N LEU A 14 22.72 -3.17 -27.16
CA LEU A 14 22.03 -4.09 -28.06
C LEU A 14 22.82 -5.39 -28.30
N SER A 15 24.15 -5.36 -28.15
CA SER A 15 25.00 -6.54 -28.30
C SER A 15 24.86 -7.54 -27.13
N LYS A 16 24.32 -7.10 -25.99
CA LYS A 16 24.12 -7.92 -24.78
C LYS A 16 22.63 -7.96 -24.38
N PRO A 17 21.77 -8.66 -25.15
CA PRO A 17 20.34 -8.71 -24.86
C PRO A 17 20.02 -9.44 -23.55
N ILE A 18 18.97 -8.99 -22.87
CA ILE A 18 18.42 -9.66 -21.69
C ILE A 18 17.48 -10.77 -22.18
N LEU A 19 17.83 -12.03 -21.97
CA LEU A 19 16.97 -13.14 -22.37
C LEU A 19 15.76 -13.26 -21.44
N TYR A 20 14.56 -13.36 -22.01
CA TYR A 20 13.34 -13.59 -21.25
C TYR A 20 12.44 -14.63 -21.94
N ARG A 21 11.55 -15.25 -21.17
CA ARG A 21 10.59 -16.23 -21.68
C ARG A 21 9.26 -15.55 -21.95
N VAL A 22 8.75 -15.69 -23.18
CA VAL A 22 7.43 -15.18 -23.55
C VAL A 22 6.35 -16.02 -22.86
N SER A 23 5.49 -15.33 -22.10
CA SER A 23 4.36 -15.97 -21.42
C SER A 23 3.40 -16.61 -22.42
N GLY A 24 2.97 -17.84 -22.17
CA GLY A 24 2.03 -18.58 -23.02
C GLY A 24 2.66 -19.41 -24.14
N THR A 25 3.79 -19.00 -24.73
CA THR A 25 4.46 -19.75 -25.83
C THR A 25 5.72 -20.47 -25.38
N GLY A 26 6.33 -20.05 -24.26
CA GLY A 26 7.55 -20.65 -23.73
C GLY A 26 8.82 -20.33 -24.52
N MET A 27 8.72 -19.53 -25.60
CA MET A 27 9.84 -19.10 -26.43
C MET A 27 10.78 -18.16 -25.68
N VAL A 28 12.08 -18.27 -25.95
CA VAL A 28 13.09 -17.34 -25.46
C VAL A 28 13.20 -16.18 -26.44
N ALA A 29 13.12 -14.95 -25.93
CA ALA A 29 13.22 -13.71 -26.69
C ALA A 29 14.30 -12.79 -26.12
N ASN A 30 14.78 -11.88 -26.97
CA ASN A 30 15.77 -10.87 -26.62
C ASN A 30 15.09 -9.60 -26.12
N GLY A 31 15.41 -9.20 -24.90
CA GLY A 31 15.02 -7.94 -24.29
C GLY A 31 16.17 -6.94 -24.28
N ILE A 32 15.83 -5.69 -24.01
CA ILE A 32 16.77 -4.58 -23.88
C ILE A 32 16.47 -3.91 -22.54
N ASP A 33 17.50 -3.41 -21.85
CA ASP A 33 17.29 -2.61 -20.65
C ASP A 33 16.42 -1.38 -20.95
N ALA A 34 15.37 -1.17 -20.16
CA ALA A 34 14.40 -0.10 -20.35
C ALA A 34 15.03 1.30 -20.36
N ARG A 35 16.19 1.49 -19.70
CA ARG A 35 16.94 2.76 -19.72
C ARG A 35 17.39 3.17 -21.12
N ASN A 36 17.50 2.21 -22.05
CA ASN A 36 17.87 2.49 -23.44
C ASN A 36 16.66 2.76 -24.34
N LEU A 37 15.42 2.68 -23.83
CA LEU A 37 14.22 2.83 -24.65
C LEU A 37 14.13 4.22 -25.30
N SER A 38 14.50 5.27 -24.58
CA SER A 38 14.57 6.64 -25.13
C SER A 38 15.60 6.74 -26.27
N LYS A 39 16.77 6.12 -26.10
CA LYS A 39 17.82 6.06 -27.13
C LYS A 39 17.33 5.30 -28.37
N VAL A 40 16.64 4.17 -28.19
CA VAL A 40 16.03 3.41 -29.30
C VAL A 40 14.98 4.25 -30.03
N CYS A 41 14.10 4.96 -29.32
CA CYS A 41 13.12 5.85 -29.95
C CYS A 41 13.81 6.97 -30.75
N ASN A 42 14.90 7.54 -30.21
CA ASN A 42 15.70 8.56 -30.89
C ASN A 42 16.38 8.06 -32.17
N VAL A 43 16.78 6.79 -32.26
CA VAL A 43 17.29 6.19 -33.51
C VAL A 43 16.24 6.31 -34.62
N TRP A 44 14.99 5.96 -34.32
CA TRP A 44 13.89 6.01 -35.29
C TRP A 44 13.52 7.45 -35.69
N LEU A 45 13.51 8.38 -34.72
CA LEU A 45 13.29 9.80 -34.97
C LEU A 45 14.38 10.39 -35.85
N LYS A 46 15.66 10.19 -35.51
CA LYS A 46 16.79 10.65 -36.33
C LYS A 46 16.76 10.09 -37.75
N ALA A 47 16.43 8.80 -37.88
CA ALA A 47 16.32 8.16 -39.20
C ALA A 47 15.14 8.69 -40.02
N ARG A 48 14.02 9.04 -39.37
CA ARG A 48 12.88 9.74 -40.00
C ARG A 48 13.29 11.13 -40.47
N ASP A 49 13.94 11.90 -39.60
CA ASP A 49 14.29 13.30 -39.83
C ASP A 49 15.39 13.46 -40.89
N ALA A 50 16.23 12.43 -41.09
CA ALA A 50 17.23 12.39 -42.17
C ALA A 50 16.63 12.28 -43.59
N GLY A 51 15.34 11.95 -43.73
CA GLY A 51 14.64 11.86 -45.01
C GLY A 51 15.07 10.69 -45.89
N ASN A 52 14.12 10.04 -46.59
CA ASN A 52 14.37 8.91 -47.51
C ASN A 52 15.16 7.71 -46.94
N VAL A 53 15.37 7.62 -45.62
CA VAL A 53 16.08 6.50 -45.00
C VAL A 53 15.14 5.36 -44.62
N LEU A 54 13.94 5.68 -44.15
CA LEU A 54 12.96 4.71 -43.66
C LEU A 54 12.17 4.08 -44.83
N THR A 55 11.84 2.81 -44.67
CA THR A 55 10.86 2.14 -45.53
C THR A 55 9.43 2.43 -45.04
N LYS A 56 8.42 2.30 -45.91
CA LYS A 56 7.01 2.52 -45.55
C LYS A 56 6.56 1.79 -44.27
N PRO A 57 6.93 0.51 -44.02
CA PRO A 57 6.58 -0.14 -42.74
C PRO A 57 7.29 0.47 -41.53
N GLN A 58 8.53 0.94 -41.70
CA GLN A 58 9.34 1.52 -40.64
C GLN A 58 8.87 2.93 -40.23
N GLU A 59 8.23 3.67 -41.12
CA GLU A 59 7.61 4.96 -40.79
C GLU A 59 6.60 4.83 -39.64
N ARG A 60 5.81 3.74 -39.63
CA ARG A 60 4.87 3.46 -38.53
C ARG A 60 5.57 3.25 -37.18
N ILE A 61 6.77 2.66 -37.20
CA ILE A 61 7.58 2.45 -35.99
C ILE A 61 8.12 3.79 -35.49
N ALA A 62 8.56 4.67 -36.40
CA ALA A 62 9.01 6.01 -36.04
C ALA A 62 7.89 6.88 -35.43
N ILE A 63 6.66 6.76 -35.93
CA ILE A 63 5.48 7.41 -35.33
C ILE A 63 5.23 6.90 -33.91
N ALA A 64 5.26 5.58 -33.71
CA ALA A 64 5.09 5.00 -32.37
C ALA A 64 6.21 5.44 -31.41
N ALA A 65 7.45 5.50 -31.89
CA ALA A 65 8.59 5.98 -31.13
C ALA A 65 8.44 7.46 -30.71
N ASP A 66 7.90 8.32 -31.59
CA ASP A 66 7.61 9.74 -31.30
C ASP A 66 6.57 9.86 -30.18
N ILE A 67 5.46 9.12 -30.28
CA ILE A 67 4.41 9.09 -29.25
C ILE A 67 4.98 8.66 -27.90
N LEU A 68 5.80 7.61 -27.86
CA LEU A 68 6.44 7.14 -26.64
C LEU A 68 7.38 8.20 -26.05
N LEU A 69 8.21 8.84 -26.87
CA LEU A 69 9.15 9.86 -26.41
C LEU A 69 8.43 11.07 -25.81
N ARG A 70 7.32 11.50 -26.43
CA ARG A 70 6.45 12.57 -25.91
C ARG A 70 5.83 12.21 -24.57
N GLY A 71 5.28 10.99 -24.45
CA GLY A 71 4.71 10.52 -23.17
C GLY A 71 5.75 10.43 -22.05
N PHE A 72 6.98 10.02 -22.37
CA PHE A 72 8.09 10.03 -21.40
C PHE A 72 8.52 11.46 -21.02
N ALA A 73 8.47 12.41 -21.96
CA ALA A 73 8.78 13.81 -21.66
C ALA A 73 7.73 14.42 -20.73
N GLU A 74 6.44 14.20 -20.97
CA GLU A 74 5.35 14.68 -20.11
C GLU A 74 5.49 14.10 -18.68
N THR A 75 5.58 12.77 -18.56
CA THR A 75 5.75 12.11 -17.25
C THR A 75 7.07 12.46 -16.57
N GLY A 76 8.14 12.68 -17.35
CA GLY A 76 9.43 13.14 -16.84
C GLY A 76 9.39 14.56 -16.31
N ILE A 77 8.66 15.47 -16.97
CA ILE A 77 8.44 16.84 -16.49
C ILE A 77 7.64 16.81 -15.19
N ASP A 78 6.53 16.05 -15.14
CA ASP A 78 5.75 15.89 -13.90
C ASP A 78 6.61 15.36 -12.76
N ALA A 79 7.45 14.35 -13.02
CA ALA A 79 8.36 13.79 -12.02
C ALA A 79 9.42 14.80 -11.53
N LEU A 80 10.01 15.60 -12.43
CA LEU A 80 10.98 16.64 -12.09
C LEU A 80 10.35 17.78 -11.29
N VAL A 81 9.14 18.20 -11.67
CA VAL A 81 8.37 19.21 -10.92
C VAL A 81 8.03 18.66 -9.53
N ASP A 82 7.55 17.43 -9.46
CA ASP A 82 7.24 16.74 -8.20
C ASP A 82 8.47 16.63 -7.27
N GLU A 83 9.65 16.34 -7.81
CA GLU A 83 10.91 16.28 -7.06
C GLU A 83 11.37 17.67 -6.59
N ALA A 84 11.35 18.66 -7.49
CA ALA A 84 11.78 20.03 -7.18
C ALA A 84 10.86 20.74 -6.17
N THR A 85 9.57 20.43 -6.18
CA THR A 85 8.57 21.01 -5.27
C THR A 85 8.35 20.17 -4.01
N GLY A 86 8.77 18.90 -4.00
CA GLY A 86 8.43 17.95 -2.95
C GLY A 86 6.94 17.54 -2.95
N TYR A 87 6.19 17.84 -4.02
CA TYR A 87 4.74 17.61 -4.08
C TYR A 87 4.33 16.15 -3.89
N GLN A 88 5.21 15.19 -4.16
CA GLN A 88 4.96 13.76 -3.85
C GLN A 88 4.65 13.53 -2.36
N TYR A 89 5.31 14.25 -1.45
CA TYR A 89 5.07 14.14 -0.02
C TYR A 89 3.76 14.81 0.38
N GLU A 90 3.43 15.95 -0.22
CA GLU A 90 2.16 16.65 0.04
C GLU A 90 0.97 15.84 -0.47
N ARG A 91 1.05 15.27 -1.67
CA ARG A 91 -0.01 14.42 -2.24
C ARG A 91 -0.31 13.21 -1.36
N ALA A 92 0.73 12.54 -0.86
CA ALA A 92 0.57 11.41 0.05
C ALA A 92 0.00 11.84 1.41
N ARG A 93 0.45 12.97 1.95
CA ARG A 93 -0.05 13.56 3.20
C ARG A 93 -1.52 13.93 3.09
N ASP A 94 -1.92 14.60 2.02
CA ASP A 94 -3.29 15.04 1.80
C ASP A 94 -4.25 13.85 1.59
N ALA A 95 -3.79 12.82 0.87
CA ALA A 95 -4.55 11.58 0.74
C ALA A 95 -4.76 10.88 2.10
N LEU A 96 -3.72 10.83 2.94
CA LEU A 96 -3.84 10.28 4.28
C LEU A 96 -4.74 11.13 5.17
N ALA A 97 -4.60 12.46 5.13
CA ALA A 97 -5.43 13.37 5.89
C ALA A 97 -6.93 13.16 5.59
N LYS A 98 -7.30 13.03 4.31
CA LYS A 98 -8.67 12.72 3.89
C LYS A 98 -9.17 11.38 4.44
N ILE A 99 -8.34 10.36 4.47
CA ILE A 99 -8.68 9.06 5.07
C ILE A 99 -8.93 9.23 6.57
N LEU A 100 -8.02 9.90 7.28
CA LEU A 100 -8.13 10.09 8.73
C LEU A 100 -9.36 10.93 9.10
N GLU A 101 -9.63 12.01 8.37
CA GLU A 101 -10.84 12.83 8.54
C GLU A 101 -12.13 12.02 8.37
N ALA A 102 -12.16 11.13 7.38
CA ALA A 102 -13.32 10.28 7.14
C ALA A 102 -13.50 9.21 8.24
N PHE A 103 -12.43 8.76 8.90
CA PHE A 103 -12.48 7.71 9.92
C PHE A 103 -12.58 8.23 11.36
N ILE A 104 -12.07 9.43 11.65
CA ILE A 104 -11.82 9.89 13.02
C ILE A 104 -12.66 11.13 13.34
N ALA A 105 -13.54 10.98 14.33
CA ALA A 105 -14.42 12.04 14.80
C ALA A 105 -13.64 13.08 15.61
N LYS A 106 -14.00 14.36 15.42
CA LYS A 106 -13.45 15.48 16.20
C LYS A 106 -13.78 15.37 17.69
N GLU A 107 -14.97 14.86 17.99
CA GLU A 107 -15.48 14.71 19.36
C GLU A 107 -15.69 13.24 19.74
N LEU A 108 -15.66 12.96 21.05
CA LEU A 108 -15.93 11.63 21.57
C LEU A 108 -17.43 11.34 21.49
N ARG A 109 -17.77 10.24 20.82
CA ARG A 109 -19.15 9.76 20.81
C ARG A 109 -19.56 9.18 22.17
N ALA A 110 -20.88 9.10 22.38
CA ALA A 110 -21.47 8.34 23.47
C ALA A 110 -20.96 6.90 23.44
N TRP A 111 -20.78 6.31 24.62
CA TRP A 111 -20.32 4.93 24.70
C TRP A 111 -21.42 4.00 24.17
N VAL A 112 -21.07 3.18 23.18
CA VAL A 112 -21.93 2.14 22.62
C VAL A 112 -21.14 0.83 22.62
N ARG A 113 -21.77 -0.25 23.06
CA ARG A 113 -21.17 -1.58 23.06
C ARG A 113 -20.86 -2.00 21.61
N THR A 114 -19.60 -1.83 21.22
CA THR A 114 -19.16 -2.05 19.83
C THR A 114 -18.60 -3.44 19.59
N PHE A 115 -17.91 -4.02 20.59
CA PHE A 115 -17.33 -5.34 20.46
C PHE A 115 -18.33 -6.39 20.99
N PRO A 116 -18.83 -7.29 20.15
CA PRO A 116 -19.70 -8.37 20.59
C PRO A 116 -18.94 -9.36 21.49
N SER A 117 -19.66 -10.04 22.37
CA SER A 117 -19.08 -11.07 23.27
C SER A 117 -18.39 -12.17 22.46
N GLU A 118 -19.04 -12.58 21.37
CA GLU A 118 -18.58 -13.64 20.45
C GLU A 118 -17.16 -13.40 19.94
N PHE A 119 -16.80 -12.15 19.61
CA PHE A 119 -15.44 -11.83 19.18
C PHE A 119 -14.39 -12.26 20.23
N TYR A 120 -14.66 -11.95 21.51
CA TYR A 120 -13.74 -12.31 22.58
C TYR A 120 -13.83 -13.79 22.96
N GLN A 121 -15.00 -14.42 22.85
CA GLN A 121 -15.15 -15.86 23.06
C GLN A 121 -14.30 -16.65 22.05
N GLU A 122 -14.41 -16.31 20.77
CA GLU A 122 -13.65 -16.95 19.70
C GLU A 122 -12.15 -16.66 19.79
N LEU A 123 -11.76 -15.42 20.11
CA LEU A 123 -10.36 -15.08 20.34
C LEU A 123 -9.76 -15.87 21.51
N PHE A 124 -10.51 -16.04 22.60
CA PHE A 124 -10.04 -16.76 23.78
C PHE A 124 -9.96 -18.26 23.50
N ARG A 125 -10.94 -18.83 22.77
CA ARG A 125 -10.90 -20.21 22.26
C ARG A 125 -9.63 -20.47 21.47
N LEU A 126 -9.32 -19.65 20.46
CA LEU A 126 -8.12 -19.82 19.64
C LEU A 126 -6.80 -19.64 20.42
N ARG A 127 -6.85 -18.92 21.54
CA ARG A 127 -5.70 -18.68 22.42
C ARG A 127 -5.63 -19.66 23.60
N ASN A 128 -6.55 -20.63 23.67
CA ASN A 128 -6.67 -21.60 24.77
C ASN A 128 -6.78 -20.92 26.14
N ILE A 129 -7.52 -19.81 26.23
CA ILE A 129 -7.80 -19.11 27.48
C ILE A 129 -9.24 -19.42 27.91
N PRO A 130 -9.49 -19.78 29.18
CA PRO A 130 -10.84 -19.90 29.69
C PRO A 130 -11.60 -18.56 29.56
N TYR A 131 -12.73 -18.56 28.86
CA TYR A 131 -13.60 -17.40 28.78
C TYR A 131 -14.52 -17.37 30.01
N LYS A 132 -14.47 -16.27 30.75
CA LYS A 132 -15.41 -15.94 31.83
C LYS A 132 -15.84 -14.49 31.61
N GLU A 133 -17.14 -14.22 31.56
CA GLU A 133 -17.65 -12.88 31.25
C GLU A 133 -17.15 -11.81 32.24
N ASP A 134 -16.97 -12.18 33.50
CA ASP A 134 -16.58 -11.28 34.60
C ASP A 134 -15.07 -11.17 34.86
N VAL A 135 -14.22 -11.89 34.12
CA VAL A 135 -12.77 -11.89 34.39
C VAL A 135 -12.07 -10.75 33.66
N LYS A 136 -11.21 -10.04 34.41
CA LYS A 136 -10.27 -9.06 33.84
C LYS A 136 -9.44 -9.73 32.75
N ARG A 137 -9.59 -9.24 31.52
CA ARG A 137 -8.88 -9.78 30.35
C ARG A 137 -7.38 -9.52 30.49
N PRO A 138 -6.52 -10.48 30.12
CA PRO A 138 -5.08 -10.25 30.07
C PRO A 138 -4.75 -9.04 29.18
N GLN A 139 -3.77 -8.23 29.59
CA GLN A 139 -3.40 -7.00 28.86
C GLN A 139 -3.04 -7.25 27.39
N TYR A 140 -2.42 -8.39 27.11
CA TYR A 140 -2.02 -8.73 25.74
C TYR A 140 -3.18 -8.89 24.75
N ILE A 141 -4.41 -9.15 25.24
CA ILE A 141 -5.61 -9.15 24.40
C ILE A 141 -5.82 -7.78 23.75
N GLY A 142 -5.46 -6.69 24.44
CA GLY A 142 -5.51 -5.35 23.85
C GLY A 142 -4.54 -5.19 22.67
N HIS A 143 -3.35 -5.81 22.74
CA HIS A 143 -2.41 -5.83 21.62
C HIS A 143 -2.97 -6.63 20.43
N LEU A 144 -3.62 -7.78 20.70
CA LEU A 144 -4.28 -8.56 19.66
C LEU A 144 -5.45 -7.81 19.04
N THR A 145 -6.29 -7.14 19.82
CA THR A 145 -7.37 -6.30 19.27
C THR A 145 -6.81 -5.18 18.40
N ASN A 146 -5.70 -4.56 18.80
CA ASN A 146 -5.03 -3.55 17.98
C ASN A 146 -4.52 -4.13 16.65
N ASP A 147 -3.88 -5.31 16.64
CA ASP A 147 -3.38 -5.94 15.42
C ASP A 147 -4.49 -6.46 14.52
N LEU A 148 -5.49 -7.14 15.08
CA LEU A 148 -6.54 -7.84 14.34
C LEU A 148 -7.64 -6.91 13.85
N VAL A 149 -7.83 -5.76 14.51
CA VAL A 149 -8.93 -4.83 14.21
C VAL A 149 -8.37 -3.50 13.76
N TYR A 150 -7.85 -2.70 14.69
CA TYR A 150 -7.56 -1.29 14.40
C TYR A 150 -6.44 -1.08 13.37
N ALA A 151 -5.39 -1.92 13.37
CA ALA A 151 -4.29 -1.85 12.41
C ALA A 151 -4.69 -2.23 10.96
N ARG A 152 -5.92 -2.71 10.78
CA ARG A 152 -6.46 -3.21 9.50
C ARG A 152 -7.67 -2.40 9.01
N LEU A 153 -8.04 -1.32 9.69
CA LEU A 153 -9.19 -0.48 9.28
C LEU A 153 -8.86 0.45 8.12
N ALA A 154 -7.76 1.18 8.23
CA ALA A 154 -7.24 2.06 7.19
C ALA A 154 -5.79 2.49 7.54
N PRO A 155 -5.01 2.99 6.56
CA PRO A 155 -3.69 3.54 6.81
C PRO A 155 -3.72 4.63 7.90
N GLY A 156 -2.79 4.55 8.87
CA GLY A 156 -2.62 5.56 9.92
C GLY A 156 -3.73 5.64 10.98
N VAL A 157 -4.87 4.98 10.82
CA VAL A 157 -6.03 5.11 11.73
C VAL A 157 -5.69 4.69 13.16
N LEU A 158 -5.02 3.56 13.38
CA LEU A 158 -4.65 3.13 14.74
C LEU A 158 -3.71 4.12 15.42
N ASP A 159 -2.72 4.64 14.68
CA ASP A 159 -1.73 5.58 15.21
C ASP A 159 -2.40 6.91 15.57
N GLU A 160 -3.29 7.40 14.70
CA GLU A 160 -4.03 8.63 14.96
C GLU A 160 -5.04 8.48 16.11
N LEU A 161 -5.76 7.36 16.19
CA LEU A 161 -6.65 7.05 17.31
C LEU A 161 -5.89 7.02 18.64
N ARG A 162 -4.68 6.45 18.67
CA ARG A 162 -3.81 6.47 19.86
C ARG A 162 -3.32 7.87 20.18
N ARG A 163 -2.93 8.67 19.18
CA ARG A 163 -2.47 10.05 19.35
C ARG A 163 -3.54 10.94 19.98
N GLN A 164 -4.78 10.85 19.49
CA GLN A 164 -5.88 11.67 19.99
C GLN A 164 -6.48 11.18 21.31
N THR A 165 -6.16 9.96 21.75
CA THR A 165 -6.73 9.39 22.97
C THR A 165 -5.76 9.60 24.13
N PRO A 166 -6.08 10.50 25.09
CA PRO A 166 -5.19 10.80 26.20
C PRO A 166 -4.91 9.54 27.04
N ARG A 167 -3.72 9.48 27.63
CA ARG A 167 -3.36 8.42 28.58
C ARG A 167 -3.54 8.90 30.02
N ASP A 168 -3.80 7.97 30.93
CA ASP A 168 -3.76 8.22 32.37
C ASP A 168 -2.31 8.18 32.89
N GLU A 169 -2.13 8.49 34.17
CA GLU A 169 -0.83 8.47 34.86
C GLU A 169 -0.16 7.09 34.85
N LYS A 170 -0.92 6.02 34.56
CA LYS A 170 -0.46 4.63 34.47
C LYS A 170 -0.26 4.19 33.03
N GLY A 171 -0.28 5.11 32.07
CA GLY A 171 -0.07 4.87 30.65
C GLY A 171 -1.24 4.22 29.93
N ARG A 172 -2.41 4.05 30.56
CA ARG A 172 -3.60 3.43 29.95
C ARG A 172 -4.41 4.48 29.20
N LEU A 173 -5.07 4.08 28.12
CA LEU A 173 -5.96 4.97 27.38
C LEU A 173 -7.15 5.37 28.26
N ARG A 174 -7.41 6.69 28.39
CA ARG A 174 -8.53 7.22 29.18
C ARG A 174 -9.89 6.86 28.60
N THR A 175 -9.97 6.65 27.29
CA THR A 175 -11.20 6.25 26.60
C THR A 175 -10.94 5.14 25.60
N HIS A 176 -12.00 4.41 25.23
CA HIS A 176 -11.90 3.37 24.21
C HIS A 176 -11.76 3.98 22.81
N LEU A 177 -10.86 3.43 22.00
CA LEU A 177 -10.55 3.93 20.65
C LEU A 177 -11.79 4.02 19.73
N HIS A 178 -12.75 3.09 19.83
CA HIS A 178 -13.95 3.10 18.98
C HIS A 178 -14.84 4.35 19.17
N ARG A 179 -14.74 5.05 20.30
CA ARG A 179 -15.51 6.28 20.57
C ARG A 179 -15.04 7.47 19.72
N ARG A 180 -13.82 7.40 19.17
CA ARG A 180 -13.24 8.40 18.27
C ARG A 180 -13.43 8.08 16.79
N LEU A 181 -14.13 7.00 16.46
CA LEU A 181 -14.49 6.75 15.05
C LEU A 181 -15.68 7.61 14.65
N THR A 182 -15.75 8.01 13.38
CA THR A 182 -16.92 8.70 12.82
C THR A 182 -18.13 7.76 12.72
N GLU A 183 -19.33 8.34 12.64
CA GLU A 183 -20.58 7.59 12.56
C GLU A 183 -20.91 7.13 11.13
N ASP A 184 -20.55 7.93 10.13
CA ASP A 184 -20.80 7.72 8.71
C ASP A 184 -19.92 6.62 8.11
N LEU A 185 -18.62 6.59 8.46
CA LEU A 185 -17.67 5.65 7.85
C LEU A 185 -16.90 4.81 8.88
N GLY A 186 -16.25 5.44 9.86
CA GLY A 186 -15.32 4.76 10.75
C GLY A 186 -15.96 3.64 11.56
N HIS A 187 -17.12 3.90 12.16
CA HIS A 187 -17.84 2.92 12.96
C HIS A 187 -18.49 1.80 12.15
N PRO A 188 -19.22 2.08 11.04
CA PRO A 188 -19.69 1.04 10.14
C PRO A 188 -18.56 0.13 9.64
N LYS A 189 -17.40 0.69 9.27
CA LYS A 189 -16.23 -0.08 8.86
C LYS A 189 -15.66 -0.94 9.99
N LEU A 190 -15.60 -0.41 11.21
CA LEU A 190 -15.21 -1.20 12.37
C LEU A 190 -16.14 -2.42 12.57
N LEU A 191 -17.46 -2.23 12.49
CA LEU A 191 -18.42 -3.32 12.64
C LEU A 191 -18.29 -4.36 11.52
N GLN A 192 -18.19 -3.90 10.26
CA GLN A 192 -17.97 -4.78 9.11
C GLN A 192 -16.71 -5.63 9.30
N HIS A 193 -15.60 -5.00 9.70
CA HIS A 193 -14.33 -5.68 9.94
C HIS A 193 -14.40 -6.66 11.11
N LEU A 194 -15.05 -6.28 12.21
CA LEU A 194 -15.27 -7.17 13.36
C LEU A 194 -16.05 -8.42 12.97
N SER A 195 -17.11 -8.28 12.18
CA SER A 195 -17.89 -9.41 11.68
C SER A 195 -17.03 -10.34 10.81
N ALA A 196 -16.23 -9.79 9.90
CA ALA A 196 -15.35 -10.57 9.04
C ALA A 196 -14.27 -11.32 9.85
N VAL A 197 -13.60 -10.64 10.78
CA VAL A 197 -12.60 -11.26 11.66
C VAL A 197 -13.23 -12.35 12.53
N THR A 198 -14.41 -12.10 13.10
CA THR A 198 -15.12 -13.08 13.93
C THR A 198 -15.51 -14.31 13.11
N ALA A 199 -15.98 -14.13 11.87
CA ALA A 199 -16.28 -15.25 10.98
C ALA A 199 -15.04 -16.09 10.68
N LEU A 200 -13.89 -15.44 10.39
CA LEU A 200 -12.62 -16.14 10.19
C LEU A 200 -12.16 -16.89 11.44
N MET A 201 -12.40 -16.35 12.64
CA MET A 201 -12.11 -17.06 13.88
C MET A 201 -12.98 -18.32 14.01
N LYS A 202 -14.30 -18.19 13.80
CA LYS A 202 -15.27 -19.31 13.93
C LYS A 202 -14.93 -20.50 13.04
N VAL A 203 -14.48 -20.26 11.81
CA VAL A 203 -14.11 -21.32 10.86
C VAL A 203 -12.70 -21.89 11.09
N SER A 204 -11.93 -21.32 12.01
CA SER A 204 -10.57 -21.75 12.29
C SER A 204 -10.51 -22.64 13.54
N ASP A 205 -9.79 -23.75 13.42
CA ASP A 205 -9.55 -24.67 14.54
C ASP A 205 -8.36 -24.21 15.39
N THR A 206 -7.38 -23.56 14.76
CA THR A 206 -6.13 -23.16 15.41
C THR A 206 -5.79 -21.69 15.17
N TRP A 207 -5.06 -21.08 16.11
CA TRP A 207 -4.55 -19.72 15.96
C TRP A 207 -3.71 -19.53 14.69
N ARG A 208 -2.86 -20.52 14.34
CA ARG A 208 -1.98 -20.46 13.18
C ARG A 208 -2.80 -20.37 11.88
N GLN A 209 -3.84 -21.20 11.75
CA GLN A 209 -4.75 -21.19 10.60
C GLN A 209 -5.47 -19.84 10.51
N PHE A 210 -6.09 -19.40 11.61
CA PHE A 210 -6.74 -18.10 11.70
C PHE A 210 -5.82 -16.96 11.26
N LYS A 211 -4.59 -16.95 11.79
CA LYS A 211 -3.62 -15.89 11.51
C LYS A 211 -3.23 -15.84 10.03
N SER A 212 -3.02 -16.99 9.40
CA SER A 212 -2.78 -17.07 7.95
C SER A 212 -3.97 -16.55 7.13
N MET A 213 -5.20 -16.91 7.52
CA MET A 213 -6.41 -16.47 6.83
C MET A 213 -6.65 -14.97 6.97
N VAL A 214 -6.51 -14.41 8.18
CA VAL A 214 -6.72 -12.97 8.42
C VAL A 214 -5.63 -12.12 7.77
N ASP A 215 -4.37 -12.57 7.76
CA ASP A 215 -3.28 -11.85 7.10
C ASP A 215 -3.44 -11.86 5.57
N ARG A 216 -4.05 -12.91 4.99
CA ARG A 216 -4.37 -12.97 3.57
C ARG A 216 -5.62 -12.18 3.20
N ALA A 217 -6.71 -12.34 3.94
CA ALA A 217 -8.01 -11.78 3.60
C ALA A 217 -8.17 -10.32 4.03
N LEU A 218 -7.54 -9.95 5.14
CA LEU A 218 -7.66 -8.64 5.78
C LEU A 218 -6.25 -8.14 6.17
N PRO A 219 -5.33 -7.94 5.22
CA PRO A 219 -3.94 -7.60 5.52
C PRO A 219 -3.83 -6.29 6.30
N ARG A 220 -2.75 -6.16 7.08
CA ARG A 220 -2.39 -4.87 7.68
C ARG A 220 -2.07 -3.86 6.59
N TYR A 221 -2.48 -2.61 6.78
CA TYR A 221 -1.99 -1.53 5.95
C TYR A 221 -0.50 -1.32 6.24
N LYS A 222 0.31 -1.25 5.17
CA LYS A 222 1.71 -0.83 5.31
C LYS A 222 1.74 0.57 5.92
N ARG A 223 2.68 0.81 6.83
CA ARG A 223 2.99 2.19 7.23
C ARG A 223 3.38 2.95 5.97
N LEU A 224 2.70 4.05 5.71
CA LEU A 224 3.15 4.98 4.68
C LEU A 224 4.47 5.58 5.16
N PRO A 225 5.46 5.81 4.27
CA PRO A 225 6.78 6.36 4.62
C PRO A 225 6.72 7.73 5.33
N LEU A 226 5.54 8.35 5.39
CA LEU A 226 5.24 9.51 6.22
C LEU A 226 5.48 9.29 7.73
N PHE A 227 5.60 8.04 8.19
CA PHE A 227 5.83 7.68 9.59
C PHE A 227 7.26 7.23 9.94
N ASP A 228 8.20 7.26 8.99
CA ASP A 228 9.59 6.79 9.23
C ASP A 228 10.36 7.67 10.24
N GLY A 229 9.82 8.84 10.62
CA GLY A 229 10.34 9.71 11.70
C GLY A 229 9.53 9.69 13.00
N LEU A 230 8.50 8.83 13.12
CA LEU A 230 7.64 8.72 14.30
C LEU A 230 7.67 7.28 14.82
N GLU A 231 8.86 6.82 15.20
CA GLU A 231 9.04 5.64 16.05
C GLU A 231 8.31 5.91 17.39
N PRO A 232 7.27 5.14 17.74
CA PRO A 232 6.80 5.16 19.12
C PRO A 232 7.90 4.55 19.97
N GLU A 233 8.40 5.30 20.97
CA GLU A 233 9.33 4.77 21.97
C GLU A 233 8.85 3.38 22.38
N GLU A 234 9.65 2.37 22.05
CA GLU A 234 9.47 1.03 22.54
C GLU A 234 9.38 1.13 24.06
N THR A 235 8.18 0.87 24.59
CA THR A 235 8.00 0.70 26.02
C THR A 235 8.73 -0.59 26.38
N LYS A 236 10.01 -0.45 26.71
CA LYS A 236 10.81 -1.53 27.28
C LYS A 236 10.14 -1.96 28.58
N ALA A 237 9.95 -3.29 28.66
CA ALA A 237 9.45 -4.14 29.73
C ALA A 237 9.17 -3.50 31.11
#